data_AF-A0A6B3M558-F1
#
_entry.id   AF-A0A6B3M558-F1
#
_cell.length_a   1.000
_cell.length_b   1.000
_cell.length_c   1.000
_cell.angle_alpha   90.00
_cell.angle_beta   90.00
_cell.angle_gamma   90.00
#
_symmetry.space_group_name_H-M   'P 1'
#
loop_
_entity.id
_entity.type
_entity.pdbx_description
1 polymer ?
#
loop_
_entity_poly.entity_id
_entity_poly.type
_entity_poly.pdbx_seq_one_letter_code
_entity_poly.pdbx_strand_id
1 'polypeptide(L)'
;NVAGMIANHKLASAISDLGFYEFRRQLGYKQKHYGNKVMLVERWYPSSKTCHNCGNVQPMPLNERTYECGECGQTAERDLNAALNLATVPTSKLKPLEP
;
A
#
# COMPACT_ATOMS: atom_id res chain seq x y z
N ASN A 1 8.14 -7.69 2.85
CA ASN A 1 9.57 -8.08 2.95
C ASN A 1 10.35 -6.90 3.54
N VAL A 2 10.24 -6.68 4.86
CA VAL A 2 10.98 -5.60 5.55
C VAL A 2 12.48 -5.95 5.62
N ALA A 3 12.80 -7.23 5.89
CA ALA A 3 14.17 -7.75 5.91
C ALA A 3 14.95 -7.40 4.62
N GLY A 4 14.34 -7.62 3.45
CA GLY A 4 14.95 -7.28 2.17
C GLY A 4 15.12 -5.78 1.91
N MET A 5 14.28 -4.93 2.50
CA MET A 5 14.45 -3.47 2.40
C MET A 5 15.61 -2.99 3.30
N ILE A 6 15.77 -3.60 4.48
CA ILE A 6 16.85 -3.29 5.43
C ILE A 6 18.24 -3.71 4.89
N ALA A 7 18.31 -4.68 3.99
CA ALA A 7 19.56 -5.07 3.35
C ALA A 7 20.24 -3.94 2.54
N ASN A 8 19.50 -2.90 2.16
CA ASN A 8 20.08 -1.71 1.53
C ASN A 8 20.61 -0.75 2.61
N HIS A 9 21.91 -0.80 2.90
CA HIS A 9 22.55 0.03 3.93
C HIS A 9 22.38 1.55 3.76
N LYS A 10 22.09 2.04 2.54
CA LYS A 10 21.80 3.47 2.32
C LYS A 10 20.45 3.90 2.88
N LEU A 11 19.49 2.97 2.98
CA LEU A 11 18.11 3.23 3.40
C LEU A 11 17.75 2.49 4.71
N ALA A 12 18.62 1.61 5.19
CA ALA A 12 18.35 0.73 6.33
C ALA A 12 17.90 1.49 7.58
N SER A 13 18.57 2.60 7.93
CA SER A 13 18.20 3.43 9.08
C SER A 13 16.79 3.98 8.92
N ALA A 14 16.54 4.71 7.82
CA ALA A 14 15.24 5.33 7.56
C ALA A 14 14.09 4.30 7.50
N ILE A 15 14.33 3.11 6.94
CA ILE A 15 13.33 2.03 6.92
C ILE A 15 13.08 1.46 8.32
N SER A 16 14.13 1.34 9.15
CA SER A 16 14.02 0.85 10.52
C SER A 16 13.23 1.83 11.39
N ASP A 17 13.49 3.13 11.22
CA ASP A 17 12.82 4.21 11.97
C ASP A 17 11.32 4.28 11.68
N LEU A 18 10.87 3.86 10.49
CA LEU A 18 9.44 3.80 10.14
C LEU A 18 8.68 2.65 10.82
N GLY A 19 9.37 1.66 11.38
CA GLY A 19 8.74 0.62 12.19
C GLY A 19 7.70 -0.26 11.46
N PHE A 20 7.83 -0.48 10.15
CA PHE A 20 6.82 -1.19 9.35
C PHE A 20 6.45 -2.59 9.89
N TYR A 21 7.42 -3.33 10.43
CA TYR A 21 7.16 -4.62 11.05
C TYR A 21 6.30 -4.46 12.31
N GLU A 22 6.66 -3.53 13.18
CA GLU A 22 5.96 -3.28 14.44
C GLU A 22 4.53 -2.77 14.17
N PHE A 23 4.35 -1.89 13.19
CA PHE A 23 3.03 -1.44 12.77
C PHE A 23 2.13 -2.61 12.35
N ARG A 24 2.63 -3.52 11.51
CA ARG A 24 1.90 -4.72 11.11
C ARG A 24 1.59 -5.64 12.30
N ARG A 25 2.56 -5.83 13.21
CA ARG A 25 2.37 -6.64 14.42
C ARG A 25 1.26 -6.08 15.31
N GLN A 26 1.25 -4.76 15.52
CA GLN A 26 0.22 -4.07 16.30
C GLN A 26 -1.17 -4.22 15.68
N LEU A 27 -1.30 -4.12 14.35
CA LEU A 27 -2.56 -4.38 13.65
C LEU A 27 -3.05 -5.82 13.89
N GLY A 28 -2.16 -6.80 13.78
CA GLY A 28 -2.48 -8.22 13.99
C GLY A 28 -2.91 -8.56 15.42
N TYR A 29 -2.31 -7.89 16.40
CA TYR A 29 -2.71 -7.98 17.80
C TYR A 29 -4.05 -7.26 18.06
N LYS A 30 -4.20 -6.01 17.62
CA LYS A 30 -5.37 -5.17 17.91
C LYS A 30 -6.63 -5.66 17.20
N GLN A 31 -6.53 -6.26 16.01
CA GLN A 31 -7.71 -6.82 15.32
C GLN A 31 -8.43 -7.87 16.18
N LYS A 32 -7.67 -8.71 16.92
CA LYS A 32 -8.21 -9.72 17.84
C LYS A 32 -8.89 -9.06 19.05
N HIS A 33 -8.30 -7.98 19.56
CA HIS A 33 -8.82 -7.27 20.73
C HIS A 33 -10.16 -6.57 20.44
N TYR A 34 -10.30 -5.96 19.26
CA TYR A 34 -11.49 -5.18 18.90
C TYR A 34 -12.51 -5.94 18.05
N GLY A 35 -12.26 -7.20 17.68
CA GLY A 35 -13.14 -7.98 16.80
C GLY A 35 -13.15 -7.53 15.33
N ASN A 36 -12.21 -6.67 14.93
CA ASN A 36 -12.05 -6.22 13.56
C ASN A 36 -11.24 -7.24 12.74
N LYS A 37 -11.31 -7.15 11.40
CA LYS A 37 -10.48 -7.95 10.49
C LYS A 37 -9.53 -7.03 9.73
N VAL A 38 -8.24 -7.35 9.76
CA VAL A 38 -7.25 -6.71 8.91
C VAL A 38 -7.01 -7.62 7.71
N MET A 39 -7.30 -7.11 6.53
CA MET A 39 -7.12 -7.80 5.26
C MET A 39 -5.99 -7.16 4.49
N LEU A 40 -5.24 -7.97 3.76
CA LEU A 40 -4.05 -7.60 3.02
C LEU A 40 -4.28 -7.87 1.54
N VAL A 41 -3.88 -6.93 0.70
CA VAL A 41 -3.73 -7.19 -0.73
C VAL A 41 -2.36 -7.80 -1.03
N GLU A 42 -2.25 -8.44 -2.19
CA GLU A 42 -0.99 -8.98 -2.71
C GLU A 42 0.09 -7.89 -2.84
N ARG A 43 1.35 -8.26 -2.59
CA ARG A 43 2.46 -7.31 -2.43
C ARG A 43 2.68 -6.44 -3.68
N TRP A 44 2.46 -7.01 -4.86
CA TRP A 44 2.71 -6.34 -6.13
C TRP A 44 1.46 -5.72 -6.74
N TYR A 45 0.37 -5.62 -5.97
CA TYR A 45 -0.83 -4.94 -6.40
C TYR A 45 -0.54 -3.45 -6.71
N PRO A 46 -0.81 -2.98 -7.93
CA PRO A 46 -0.37 -1.67 -8.41
C PRO A 46 -1.24 -0.50 -7.91
N SER A 47 -1.53 -0.41 -6.61
CA SER A 47 -2.49 0.57 -6.06
C SER A 47 -2.13 2.03 -6.37
N SER A 48 -0.85 2.42 -6.28
CA SER A 48 -0.41 3.80 -6.57
C SER A 48 -0.25 4.10 -8.06
N LYS A 49 -0.26 3.06 -8.91
CA LYS A 49 -0.05 3.16 -10.37
C LYS A 49 -1.35 3.08 -11.16
N THR A 50 -2.35 2.43 -10.59
CA THR A 50 -3.69 2.28 -11.18
C THR A 50 -4.48 3.57 -10.98
N CYS A 51 -5.19 4.04 -11.99
CA CYS A 51 -6.11 5.16 -11.82
C CYS A 51 -7.36 4.66 -11.10
N HIS A 52 -7.70 5.26 -9.96
CA HIS A 52 -8.91 4.88 -9.24
C HIS A 52 -10.22 5.15 -10.02
N ASN A 53 -10.17 6.04 -11.03
CA ASN A 53 -11.33 6.41 -11.84
C ASN A 53 -11.50 5.48 -13.05
N CYS A 54 -10.47 5.32 -13.89
CA CYS A 54 -10.60 4.55 -15.14
C CYS A 54 -9.87 3.19 -15.15
N GLY A 55 -9.07 2.88 -14.13
CA GLY A 55 -8.32 1.63 -14.05
C GLY A 55 -7.02 1.58 -14.86
N ASN A 56 -6.65 2.64 -15.59
CA ASN A 56 -5.38 2.70 -16.32
C ASN A 56 -4.18 2.48 -15.39
N VAL A 57 -3.19 1.70 -15.81
CA VAL A 57 -1.96 1.49 -15.06
C VAL A 57 -0.81 2.22 -15.74
N GLN A 58 -0.19 3.15 -15.03
CA GLN A 58 0.92 3.94 -15.53
C GLN A 58 2.12 3.95 -14.57
N PRO A 59 3.33 4.29 -15.04
CA PRO A 59 4.47 4.53 -14.15
C PRO A 59 4.15 5.61 -13.09
N MET A 60 4.65 5.40 -11.87
CA MET A 60 4.53 6.36 -10.76
C MET A 60 5.86 6.39 -9.99
N PRO A 61 6.84 7.21 -10.43
CA PRO A 61 8.10 7.44 -9.73
C PRO A 61 7.90 7.85 -8.26
N LEU A 62 8.83 7.45 -7.37
CA LEU A 62 8.68 7.66 -5.93
C LEU A 62 8.70 9.13 -5.50
N ASN A 63 9.36 9.99 -6.28
CA ASN A 63 9.43 11.44 -6.07
C ASN A 63 8.16 12.18 -6.50
N GLU A 64 7.33 11.58 -7.34
CA GLU A 64 6.05 12.16 -7.75
C GLU A 64 5.01 11.94 -6.65
N ARG A 65 4.38 13.05 -6.21
CA ARG A 65 3.38 13.06 -5.13
C ARG A 65 1.97 13.25 -5.65
N THR A 66 1.80 13.88 -6.80
CA THR A 66 0.52 14.02 -7.49
C THR A 66 0.38 12.94 -8.54
N TYR A 67 -0.73 12.20 -8.52
CA TYR A 67 -1.12 11.27 -9.58
C TYR A 67 -1.96 12.02 -10.62
N GLU A 68 -1.51 12.02 -11.87
CA GLU A 68 -2.24 12.57 -13.01
C GLU A 68 -2.44 11.49 -14.07
N CYS A 69 -3.68 11.06 -14.29
CA CYS A 69 -3.96 9.99 -15.23
C CYS A 69 -3.77 10.44 -16.68
N GLY A 70 -2.87 9.79 -17.41
CA GLY A 70 -2.66 10.07 -18.83
C GLY A 70 -3.80 9.61 -19.75
N GLU A 71 -4.77 8.85 -19.23
CA GLU A 71 -5.90 8.32 -20.02
C GLU A 71 -7.20 9.11 -19.80
N CYS A 72 -7.55 9.41 -18.56
CA CYS A 72 -8.82 10.10 -18.24
C CYS A 72 -8.64 11.50 -17.65
N GLY A 73 -7.40 11.97 -17.44
CA GLY A 73 -7.11 13.29 -16.88
C GLY A 73 -7.41 13.46 -15.38
N GLN A 74 -7.81 12.38 -14.68
CA GLN A 74 -8.04 12.45 -13.23
C GLN A 74 -6.75 12.81 -12.49
N THR A 75 -6.85 13.82 -11.61
CA THR A 75 -5.77 14.23 -10.72
C THR A 75 -6.12 13.97 -9.26
N ALA A 76 -5.16 13.49 -8.47
CA ALA A 76 -5.30 13.30 -7.02
C ALA A 76 -3.92 13.24 -6.36
N GLU A 77 -3.86 13.38 -5.03
CA GLU A 77 -2.68 12.93 -4.27
C GLU A 77 -2.44 11.44 -4.51
N ARG A 78 -1.18 11.04 -4.71
CA ARG A 78 -0.79 9.65 -5.01
C ARG A 78 -1.29 8.68 -3.96
N ASP A 79 -1.19 9.06 -2.69
CA ASP A 79 -1.56 8.21 -1.58
C ASP A 79 -3.10 8.11 -1.46
N LEU A 80 -3.85 9.16 -1.85
CA LEU A 80 -5.31 9.11 -1.98
C LEU A 80 -5.74 8.19 -3.12
N ASN A 81 -5.11 8.31 -4.29
CA ASN A 81 -5.36 7.40 -5.42
C ASN A 81 -5.11 5.94 -5.02
N ALA A 82 -4.00 5.67 -4.32
CA ALA A 82 -3.69 4.33 -3.81
C ALA A 82 -4.73 3.83 -2.79
N ALA A 83 -5.18 4.68 -1.87
CA ALA A 83 -6.20 4.32 -0.87
C ALA A 83 -7.55 3.98 -1.53
N LEU A 84 -7.99 4.75 -2.53
CA LEU A 84 -9.21 4.49 -3.29
C LEU A 84 -9.13 3.16 -4.03
N ASN A 85 -8.00 2.85 -4.66
CA ASN A 85 -7.78 1.55 -5.28
C ASN A 85 -7.80 0.40 -4.26
N LEU A 86 -7.20 0.59 -3.06
CA LEU A 86 -7.24 -0.40 -1.99
C LEU A 86 -8.66 -0.65 -1.47
N ALA A 87 -9.50 0.39 -1.42
CA ALA A 87 -10.89 0.31 -0.98
C ALA A 87 -11.79 -0.47 -1.96
N THR A 88 -11.43 -0.51 -3.25
CA THR A 88 -12.19 -1.18 -4.31
C THR A 88 -11.61 -2.54 -4.71
N VAL A 89 -10.58 -3.03 -4.01
CA VAL A 89 -9.99 -4.35 -4.28
C VAL A 89 -11.05 -5.45 -4.11
N PRO A 90 -11.23 -6.34 -5.11
CA PRO A 90 -12.11 -7.49 -4.96
C PRO A 90 -11.69 -8.37 -3.77
N THR A 91 -12.67 -8.86 -3.02
CA THR A 91 -12.42 -9.72 -1.84
C THR A 91 -11.60 -10.96 -2.17
N SER A 92 -11.69 -11.47 -3.42
CA SER A 92 -10.87 -12.58 -3.92
C SER A 92 -9.36 -12.30 -3.96
N LYS A 93 -8.96 -11.03 -3.96
CA LYS A 93 -7.55 -10.59 -3.92
C LYS A 93 -7.07 -10.24 -2.51
N LEU A 94 -7.94 -10.37 -1.51
CA LEU A 94 -7.62 -10.09 -0.11
C LEU A 94 -7.28 -11.37 0.64
N LYS A 95 -6.29 -11.27 1.53
CA LYS A 95 -5.89 -12.35 2.44
C LYS A 95 -5.91 -11.82 3.88
N PRO A 96 -6.37 -12.60 4.87
CA PRO A 96 -6.33 -12.17 6.25
C PRO A 96 -4.88 -11.90 6.69
N LEU A 97 -4.69 -10.91 7.55
CA LEU A 97 -3.45 -10.75 8.30
C LEU A 97 -3.33 -11.92 9.29
N GLU A 98 -2.55 -12.92 8.92
CA GLU A 98 -2.20 -14.02 9.81
C GLU A 98 -1.44 -13.46 11.05
N PRO A 99 -1.74 -13.97 12.26
CA PRO A 99 -1.09 -13.54 13.49
C PRO A 99 0.42 -13.78 13.52
#